data_AF-A0A0P1E4H5-F1
#
_entry.id   AF-A0A0P1E4H5-F1
#
_cell.length_a   1.000
_cell.length_b   1.000
_cell.length_c   1.000
_cell.angle_alpha   90.00
_cell.angle_beta   90.00
_cell.angle_gamma   90.00
#
_symmetry.space_group_name_H-M   'P 1'
#
loop_
_entity.id
_entity.type
_entity.pdbx_description
1 polymer ?
#
loop_
_entity_poly.entity_id
_entity_poly.type
_entity_poly.pdbx_seq_one_letter_code
_entity_poly.pdbx_strand_id
1 'polypeptide(L)' 'MKRIYTFGGHPATRNLTVANIKADKGRRKFVQTTAVSRTEAAAAQAAGIDHLSIVDHDLVEVRAGAPDAFT' A
#
# COMPACT_ATOMS: atom_id res chain seq x y z
N MET A 1 5.26 -9.33 -7.43
CA MET A 1 5.05 -7.89 -7.11
C MET A 1 5.15 -7.03 -8.35
N LYS A 2 4.46 -5.89 -8.37
CA LYS A 2 4.50 -4.92 -9.48
C LYS A 2 5.69 -3.98 -9.30
N ARG A 3 6.48 -3.75 -10.34
CA ARG A 3 7.60 -2.78 -10.31
C ARG A 3 7.06 -1.38 -10.60
N ILE A 4 7.44 -0.42 -9.79
CA ILE A 4 7.06 1.00 -9.95
C ILE A 4 8.27 1.90 -9.71
N TYR A 5 8.11 3.18 -10.02
CA TYR A 5 8.95 4.23 -9.44
C TYR A 5 8.17 4.94 -8.34
N THR A 6 8.83 5.27 -7.23
CA THR A 6 8.27 6.16 -6.21
C THR A 6 8.13 7.57 -6.77
N PHE A 7 7.42 8.45 -6.06
CA PHE A 7 7.34 9.87 -6.44
C PHE A 7 8.74 10.53 -6.55
N GLY A 8 9.70 10.08 -5.74
CA GLY A 8 11.11 10.50 -5.82
C GLY A 8 11.93 9.84 -6.94
N GLY A 9 11.31 9.05 -7.84
CA GLY A 9 12.00 8.41 -8.96
C GLY A 9 12.85 7.19 -8.57
N HIS A 10 12.67 6.64 -7.38
CA HIS A 10 13.41 5.44 -6.95
C HIS A 10 12.66 4.16 -7.33
N PRO A 11 13.37 3.09 -7.78
CA PRO A 11 12.74 1.82 -8.07
C PRO A 11 12.14 1.21 -6.79
N ALA A 12 10.92 0.68 -6.89
CA ALA A 12 10.23 0.02 -5.79
C ALA A 12 9.28 -1.08 -6.29
N THR A 13 8.73 -1.84 -5.35
CA THR A 13 7.71 -2.85 -5.60
C THR A 13 6.41 -2.54 -4.87
N ARG A 14 5.28 -2.94 -5.47
CA ARG A 14 3.94 -2.83 -4.87
C ARG A 14 3.09 -4.08 -5.07
N ASN A 15 2.17 -4.33 -4.13
CA ASN A 15 1.11 -5.34 -4.26
C ASN A 15 0.12 -4.95 -5.37
N LEU A 16 -0.24 -3.67 -5.48
CA LEU A 16 -1.19 -3.12 -6.46
C LEU A 16 -0.64 -1.88 -7.18
N THR A 17 -1.25 -1.58 -8.32
CA THR A 17 -1.08 -0.31 -9.04
C THR A 17 -2.44 0.27 -9.38
N VAL A 18 -2.50 1.55 -9.74
CA VAL A 18 -3.73 2.19 -10.23
C VAL A 18 -4.31 1.44 -11.45
N ALA A 19 -3.45 0.89 -12.33
CA ALA A 19 -3.89 0.08 -13.46
C ALA A 19 -4.65 -1.18 -13.02
N ASN A 20 -4.20 -1.85 -11.93
CA ASN A 20 -4.91 -2.99 -11.37
C ASN A 20 -6.26 -2.59 -10.79
N ILE A 21 -6.31 -1.51 -10.00
CA ILE A 21 -7.56 -1.00 -9.41
C ILE A 21 -8.58 -0.68 -10.50
N LYS A 22 -8.15 -0.05 -11.61
CA LYS A 22 -9.02 0.25 -12.75
C LYS A 22 -9.54 -1.02 -13.44
N ALA A 23 -8.67 -2.00 -13.67
CA ALA A 23 -9.04 -3.24 -14.36
C ALA A 23 -10.04 -4.09 -13.56
N ASP A 24 -9.92 -4.07 -12.23
CA ASP A 24 -10.75 -4.88 -11.33
C ASP A 24 -11.96 -4.12 -10.75
N LYS A 25 -12.13 -2.84 -11.10
CA LYS A 25 -13.25 -2.02 -10.65
C LYS A 25 -14.58 -2.68 -11.06
N GLY A 26 -15.45 -2.93 -10.07
CA GLY A 26 -16.73 -3.62 -10.27
C GLY A 26 -16.64 -5.14 -10.38
N ARG A 27 -15.43 -5.73 -10.35
CA ARG A 27 -15.19 -7.19 -10.39
C ARG A 27 -14.71 -7.72 -9.05
N ARG A 28 -13.88 -6.95 -8.34
CA ARG A 28 -13.34 -7.28 -7.02
C ARG A 28 -13.60 -6.13 -6.04
N LYS A 29 -13.93 -6.49 -4.79
CA LYS A 29 -13.92 -5.53 -3.68
C LYS A 29 -12.49 -5.41 -3.14
N PHE A 30 -12.00 -4.19 -3.06
CA PHE A 30 -10.73 -3.86 -2.43
C PHE A 30 -10.98 -3.41 -0.98
N VAL A 31 -10.09 -3.79 -0.07
CA VAL A 31 -10.16 -3.40 1.34
C VAL A 31 -9.11 -2.33 1.62
N GLN A 32 -9.55 -1.22 2.21
CA GLN A 32 -8.68 -0.15 2.68
C GLN A 32 -8.79 -0.05 4.21
N THR A 33 -7.66 0.17 4.87
CA THR A 33 -7.61 0.59 6.28
C THR A 33 -6.69 1.78 6.44
N THR A 34 -6.78 2.46 7.57
CA THR A 34 -5.76 3.43 8.00
C THR A 34 -4.73 2.71 8.85
N ALA A 35 -3.46 3.06 8.69
CA ALA A 35 -2.38 2.65 9.59
C ALA A 35 -1.61 3.89 10.03
N VAL A 36 -1.28 3.98 11.31
CA VAL A 36 -0.53 5.11 11.90
C VAL A 36 0.82 4.67 12.47
N SER A 37 1.14 3.37 12.40
CA SER A 37 2.40 2.83 12.91
C SER A 37 2.94 1.70 12.03
N ARG A 38 4.24 1.42 12.17
CA ARG A 38 4.90 0.26 11.57
C ARG A 38 4.21 -1.05 11.90
N THR A 39 3.82 -1.23 13.16
CA THR A 39 3.20 -2.47 13.65
C THR A 39 1.84 -2.69 13.00
N GLU A 40 1.00 -1.65 12.94
CA GLU A 40 -0.29 -1.71 12.26
C GLU A 40 -0.15 -1.97 10.77
N ALA A 41 0.81 -1.31 10.12
CA ALA A 41 1.09 -1.51 8.70
C ALA A 41 1.48 -2.95 8.38
N ALA A 42 2.40 -3.52 9.18
CA ALA A 42 2.84 -4.90 9.05
C ALA A 42 1.67 -5.89 9.28
N ALA A 43 0.84 -5.63 10.29
CA ALA A 43 -0.35 -6.45 10.57
C ALA A 43 -1.36 -6.39 9.42
N ALA A 44 -1.62 -5.20 8.88
CA ALA A 44 -2.53 -5.01 7.75
C ALA A 44 -2.01 -5.71 6.47
N GLN A 45 -0.71 -5.62 6.20
CA GLN A 45 -0.09 -6.33 5.07
C GLN A 45 -0.19 -7.85 5.24
N ALA A 46 0.08 -8.37 6.45
CA ALA A 46 -0.04 -9.80 6.77
C ALA A 46 -1.50 -10.30 6.68
N ALA A 47 -2.47 -9.44 7.03
CA ALA A 47 -3.90 -9.72 6.89
C ALA A 47 -4.41 -9.62 5.44
N GLY A 48 -3.56 -9.23 4.48
CA GLY A 48 -3.93 -9.11 3.08
C GLY A 48 -4.78 -7.88 2.75
N ILE A 49 -4.69 -6.81 3.55
CA ILE A 49 -5.33 -5.53 3.23
C ILE A 49 -4.69 -4.95 1.96
N ASP A 50 -5.53 -4.48 1.04
CA ASP A 50 -5.09 -4.07 -0.30
C ASP A 50 -4.38 -2.72 -0.31
N HIS A 51 -4.89 -1.78 0.50
CA HIS A 51 -4.49 -0.37 0.51
C HIS A 51 -4.41 0.17 1.94
N LEU A 52 -3.33 0.88 2.26
CA LEU A 52 -3.22 1.64 3.50
C LEU A 52 -3.40 3.13 3.20
N SER A 53 -4.41 3.74 3.80
CA SER A 53 -4.53 5.19 3.87
C SER A 53 -3.60 5.70 4.96
N ILE A 54 -2.80 6.73 4.66
CA ILE A 54 -1.75 7.22 5.56
C ILE A 54 -1.78 8.74 5.57
N VAL A 55 -1.48 9.34 6.72
CA VAL A 55 -1.24 10.78 6.86
C VAL A 55 0.26 11.08 6.76
N ASP A 56 0.60 12.29 6.33
CA ASP A 56 1.95 12.69 5.95
C ASP A 56 3.02 12.43 7.04
N HIS A 57 2.71 12.73 8.30
CA HIS A 57 3.63 12.55 9.42
C HIS A 57 3.91 11.08 9.78
N ASP A 58 3.03 10.15 9.42
CA ASP A 58 3.16 8.72 9.69
C ASP A 58 3.84 7.95 8.55
N LEU A 59 4.05 8.60 7.39
CA LEU A 59 4.47 7.97 6.15
C LEU A 59 5.73 7.09 6.32
N VAL A 60 6.72 7.57 7.07
CA VAL A 60 8.00 6.87 7.25
C VAL A 60 7.80 5.58 8.02
N GLU A 61 7.10 5.62 9.15
CA GLU A 61 6.89 4.44 9.99
C GLU A 61 5.98 3.42 9.32
N VAL A 62 4.88 3.87 8.72
CA VAL A 62 3.95 2.97 8.02
C VAL A 62 4.63 2.31 6.82
N ARG A 63 5.40 3.05 6.03
CA ARG A 63 6.14 2.47 4.89
C ARG A 63 7.13 1.42 5.36
N ALA A 64 7.80 1.65 6.47
CA ALA A 64 8.80 0.73 6.98
C ALA A 64 8.20 -0.58 7.53
N GLY A 65 6.90 -0.59 7.87
CA GLY A 65 6.15 -1.80 8.23
C GLY A 65 5.54 -2.54 7.03
N ALA A 66 5.14 -1.80 5.99
CA ALA A 66 4.54 -2.35 4.78
C ALA A 66 5.18 -1.74 3.51
N PRO A 67 6.44 -2.11 3.20
CA PRO A 67 7.22 -1.48 2.14
C PRO A 67 6.62 -1.66 0.75
N ASP A 68 5.80 -2.69 0.56
CA ASP A 68 5.19 -3.03 -0.72
C ASP A 68 3.66 -2.86 -0.75
N ALA A 69 3.02 -2.46 0.34
CA ALA A 69 1.60 -2.15 0.31
C ALA A 69 1.33 -0.92 -0.57
N PHE A 70 0.20 -0.90 -1.27
CA PHE A 70 -0.31 0.26 -1.98
C PHE A 70 -0.80 1.28 -0.96
N THR A 71 -0.50 2.54 -1.21
CA THR A 71 -0.61 3.67 -0.26
C THR A 71 -0.60 4.97 -1.02
#